data_AF-A0A952PJK9-F1
#
_entry.id   AF-A0A952PJK9-F1
#
_cell.length_a   1.000
_cell.length_b   1.000
_cell.length_c   1.000
_cell.angle_alpha   90.00
_cell.angle_beta   90.00
_cell.angle_gamma   90.00
#
_symmetry.space_group_name_H-M   'P 1'
#
loop_
_entity.id
_entity.type
_entity.pdbx_description
1 polymer ?
#
loop_
_entity_poly.entity_id
_entity_poly.type
_entity_poly.pdbx_seq_one_letter_code
_entity_poly.pdbx_strand_id
1 'polypeptide(L)'
;MIDNLLFVVLPYLALFTCVFGSIYRMRKHPMTYSSLSSQFLEGKGLVWGSLPWHIGIILILVAHVVAFLVPGLWQSLMSHQAVLMVVESIGLGLSLLCLVGLVILAVRRLTSSKLQAVTSTMDLVVILLVLLQVGLGAAIAVHCKWGSSWCSGTTTPYLWSIFSLQPDVKYIVDLPLVVKAHIVAAWAFLIAIPFSRLIHMFAVPIEYLFRPPQNVVWTNPRKLQSEDQPFAADEARRDFVRAFAGILVGGLLLSVGTFDKVFSFFFGPRLGRKEETEFMELKMERLQATVDQRKLELERHAANYILVGSLSDLDAETGKYFIDYNMQPAIAFKGKDGMPLLISAKCTHLGCTVGNKVDENGKILCPCHVSYFDIQTGAPNDGAPAKEPLPHLGWVIMDERGKVLSSRDQKGDIQGAVPPECQATARVYIAKGQEETT
;
A
#
# COMPACT_ATOMS: atom_id res chain seq x y z
N MET A 1 -4.76 18.52 27.41
CA MET A 1 -3.87 19.68 27.15
C MET A 1 -2.49 19.24 26.68
N ILE A 2 -1.84 18.26 27.34
CA ILE A 2 -0.53 17.73 26.94
C ILE A 2 -0.56 17.14 25.52
N ASP A 3 -1.61 16.41 25.13
CA ASP A 3 -1.72 15.83 23.78
C ASP A 3 -1.73 16.90 22.68
N ASN A 4 -2.45 18.01 22.86
CA ASN A 4 -2.45 19.11 21.88
C ASN A 4 -1.06 19.76 21.78
N LEU A 5 -0.32 19.88 22.88
CA LEU A 5 1.03 20.41 22.85
C LEU A 5 1.98 19.48 22.06
N LEU A 6 1.93 18.19 22.33
CA LEU A 6 2.85 17.19 21.75
C LEU A 6 2.50 16.79 20.32
N PHE A 7 1.22 16.81 19.94
CA PHE A 7 0.74 16.28 18.66
C PHE A 7 0.11 17.32 17.75
N VAL A 8 0.02 18.58 18.18
CA VAL A 8 -0.42 19.69 17.30
C VAL A 8 0.66 20.75 17.24
N VAL A 9 1.06 21.31 18.39
CA VAL A 9 2.02 22.43 18.43
C VAL A 9 3.43 21.97 18.06
N LEU A 10 3.92 20.89 18.67
CA LEU A 10 5.27 20.37 18.45
C LEU A 10 5.56 20.02 16.97
N PRO A 11 4.67 19.34 16.22
CA PRO A 11 4.88 19.10 14.79
C PRO A 11 5.13 20.37 13.98
N TYR A 12 4.30 21.41 14.16
CA TYR A 12 4.47 22.66 13.42
C TYR A 12 5.75 23.40 13.81
N LEU A 13 6.09 23.42 15.10
CA LEU A 13 7.36 23.97 15.58
C LEU A 13 8.55 23.21 14.97
N ALA A 14 8.47 21.88 14.91
CA ALA A 14 9.50 21.02 14.35
C ALA A 14 9.71 21.25 12.86
N LEU A 15 8.63 21.28 12.08
CA LEU A 15 8.68 21.56 10.64
C LEU A 15 9.24 22.97 10.37
N PHE A 16 8.71 23.98 11.07
CA PHE A 16 9.18 25.36 10.93
C PHE A 16 10.69 25.47 11.24
N THR A 17 11.11 24.93 12.38
CA THR A 17 12.51 25.00 12.81
C THR A 17 13.43 24.24 11.86
N CYS A 18 13.02 23.04 11.43
CA CYS A 18 13.78 22.23 10.48
C CYS A 18 13.99 22.97 9.15
N VAL A 19 12.93 23.53 8.57
CA VAL A 19 13.01 24.20 7.26
C VAL A 19 13.78 25.52 7.36
N PHE A 20 13.33 26.45 8.19
CA PHE A 20 13.93 27.79 8.27
C PHE A 20 15.31 27.77 8.91
N GLY A 21 15.52 26.92 9.92
CA GLY A 21 16.84 26.74 10.54
C GLY A 21 17.87 26.17 9.56
N SER A 22 17.47 25.21 8.71
CA SER A 22 18.37 24.62 7.70
C SER A 22 18.73 25.65 6.63
N ILE A 23 17.75 26.40 6.12
CA ILE A 23 17.98 27.48 5.14
C ILE A 23 18.89 28.56 5.73
N TYR A 24 18.62 28.97 6.98
CA TYR A 24 19.43 29.98 7.67
C TYR A 24 20.88 29.53 7.80
N ARG A 25 21.11 28.29 8.28
CA ARG A 25 22.46 27.74 8.44
C ARG A 25 23.19 27.60 7.11
N MET A 26 22.51 27.14 6.07
CA MET A 26 23.08 27.02 4.73
C MET A 26 23.54 28.37 4.17
N ARG A 27 22.77 29.45 4.40
CA ARG A 27 23.09 30.79 3.88
C ARG A 27 24.13 31.54 4.72
N LYS A 28 24.02 31.49 6.06
CA LYS A 28 24.87 32.26 6.97
C LYS A 28 26.15 31.54 7.39
N HIS A 29 26.12 30.21 7.46
CA HIS A 29 27.23 29.39 7.93
C HIS A 29 27.49 28.18 7.01
N PRO A 30 27.74 28.40 5.69
CA PRO A 30 27.88 27.31 4.72
C PRO A 30 28.99 26.31 5.08
N MET A 31 30.09 26.79 5.67
CA MET A 31 31.22 25.93 6.09
C MET A 31 30.86 24.93 7.21
N THR A 32 29.79 25.17 7.95
CA THR A 32 29.31 24.25 9.00
C THR A 32 28.39 23.15 8.47
N TYR A 33 28.01 23.23 7.19
CA TYR A 33 27.11 22.28 6.52
C TYR A 33 27.89 21.05 6.06
N SER A 34 28.24 20.17 6.98
CA SER A 34 29.12 19.01 6.74
C SER A 34 28.78 17.82 7.64
N SER A 35 29.22 16.63 7.23
CA SER A 35 29.09 15.38 8.00
C SER A 35 30.03 15.33 9.20
N LEU A 36 31.00 16.25 9.32
CA LEU A 36 31.99 16.35 10.41
C LEU A 36 32.66 14.98 10.71
N SER A 37 33.26 14.39 9.68
CA SER A 37 33.87 13.06 9.78
C SER A 37 34.98 13.03 10.84
N SER A 38 34.97 11.96 11.64
CA SER A 38 35.98 11.70 12.67
C SER A 38 36.91 10.54 12.29
N GLN A 39 36.82 10.08 11.03
CA GLN A 39 37.55 8.91 10.54
C GLN A 39 39.07 9.10 10.58
N PHE A 40 39.52 10.31 10.29
CA PHE A 40 40.95 10.63 10.26
C PHE A 40 41.64 10.44 11.63
N LEU A 41 40.94 10.77 12.72
CA LEU A 41 41.48 10.66 14.08
C LEU A 41 41.50 9.22 14.59
N GLU A 42 40.47 8.45 14.25
CA GLU A 42 40.31 7.06 14.65
C GLU A 42 39.47 6.32 13.59
N GLY A 43 40.06 5.38 12.86
CA GLY A 43 39.38 4.68 11.76
C GLY A 43 39.00 3.23 12.05
N LYS A 44 39.61 2.58 13.07
CA LYS A 44 39.58 1.11 13.22
C LYS A 44 38.17 0.61 13.57
N GLY A 45 37.46 1.33 14.44
CA GLY A 45 36.08 1.00 14.83
C GLY A 45 35.00 1.62 13.95
N LEU A 46 35.35 2.55 13.04
CA LEU A 46 34.36 3.35 12.35
C LEU A 46 33.54 2.53 11.35
N VAL A 47 34.17 1.65 10.57
CA VAL A 47 33.46 0.88 9.52
C VAL A 47 32.38 0.00 10.14
N TRP A 48 32.70 -0.71 11.22
CA TRP A 48 31.79 -1.61 11.94
C TRP A 48 30.64 -0.90 12.63
N GLY A 49 30.79 0.37 12.99
CA GLY A 49 29.69 1.18 13.51
C GLY A 49 28.88 1.87 12.41
N SER A 50 29.58 2.57 11.52
CA SER A 50 29.01 3.46 10.52
C SER A 50 28.25 2.72 9.42
N LEU A 51 28.76 1.59 8.93
CA LEU A 51 28.13 0.86 7.83
C LEU A 51 26.80 0.21 8.26
N PRO A 52 26.76 -0.58 9.35
CA PRO A 52 25.49 -1.12 9.88
C PRO A 52 24.46 -0.03 10.21
N TRP A 53 24.92 1.07 10.83
CA TRP A 53 24.06 2.21 11.15
C TRP A 53 23.41 2.82 9.90
N HIS A 54 24.21 3.20 8.89
CA HIS A 54 23.69 3.91 7.71
C HIS A 54 22.86 2.99 6.81
N ILE A 55 23.26 1.74 6.59
CA ILE A 55 22.46 0.79 5.79
C ILE A 55 21.09 0.60 6.44
N GLY A 56 21.05 0.35 7.75
CA GLY A 56 19.80 0.15 8.46
C GLY A 56 18.90 1.37 8.39
N ILE A 57 19.42 2.57 8.72
CA ILE A 57 18.58 3.77 8.83
C ILE A 57 18.07 4.24 7.48
N ILE A 58 18.88 4.13 6.41
CA ILE A 58 18.45 4.51 5.06
C ILE A 58 17.27 3.65 4.61
N LEU A 59 17.38 2.33 4.76
CA LEU A 59 16.31 1.41 4.36
C LEU A 59 15.04 1.58 5.21
N ILE A 60 15.19 1.75 6.53
CA ILE A 60 14.06 2.04 7.43
C ILE A 60 13.38 3.36 7.04
N LEU A 61 14.17 4.42 6.80
CA LEU A 61 13.64 5.73 6.45
C LEU A 61 12.90 5.69 5.12
N VAL A 62 13.44 4.99 4.11
CA VAL A 62 12.77 4.79 2.82
C VAL A 62 11.43 4.09 3.01
N ALA A 63 11.36 3.02 3.80
CA ALA A 63 10.10 2.33 4.08
C ALA A 63 9.07 3.25 4.75
N HIS A 64 9.49 4.06 5.73
CA HIS A 64 8.61 5.06 6.37
C HIS A 64 8.10 6.10 5.38
N VAL A 65 8.98 6.61 4.50
CA VAL A 65 8.62 7.60 3.49
C VAL A 65 7.62 7.03 2.49
N VAL A 66 7.80 5.77 2.05
CA VAL A 66 6.85 5.11 1.13
C VAL A 66 5.49 4.90 1.80
N ALA A 67 5.46 4.43 3.05
CA ALA A 67 4.24 4.26 3.82
C ALA A 67 3.46 5.58 4.04
N PHE A 68 4.20 6.69 4.17
CA PHE A 68 3.62 8.03 4.32
C PHE A 68 3.13 8.64 3.00
N LEU A 69 3.96 8.61 1.94
CA LEU A 69 3.66 9.31 0.68
C LEU A 69 2.68 8.55 -0.22
N VAL A 70 2.67 7.21 -0.17
CA VAL A 70 1.84 6.38 -1.06
C VAL A 70 1.04 5.35 -0.23
N PRO A 71 0.12 5.80 0.65
CA PRO A 71 -0.56 4.92 1.61
C PRO A 71 -1.38 3.81 0.94
N GLY A 72 -1.98 4.07 -0.22
CA GLY A 72 -2.76 3.07 -0.97
C GLY A 72 -1.91 1.92 -1.50
N LEU A 73 -0.72 2.23 -2.04
CA LEU A 73 0.23 1.21 -2.49
C LEU A 73 0.75 0.40 -1.29
N TRP A 74 1.12 1.09 -0.21
CA TRP A 74 1.62 0.45 1.01
C TRP A 74 0.58 -0.50 1.60
N GLN A 75 -0.67 -0.05 1.75
CA GLN A 75 -1.77 -0.86 2.26
C GLN A 75 -2.04 -2.08 1.38
N SER A 76 -2.01 -1.92 0.05
CA SER A 76 -2.17 -3.04 -0.89
C SER A 76 -1.08 -4.09 -0.70
N LEU A 77 0.19 -3.68 -0.61
CA LEU A 77 1.31 -4.60 -0.35
C LEU A 77 1.17 -5.30 1.00
N MET A 78 0.80 -4.57 2.06
CA MET A 78 0.69 -5.12 3.41
C MET A 78 -0.55 -6.01 3.62
N SER A 79 -1.51 -5.98 2.69
CA SER A 79 -2.66 -6.90 2.69
C SER A 79 -2.26 -8.36 2.42
N HIS A 80 -1.13 -8.57 1.72
CA HIS A 80 -0.57 -9.89 1.49
C HIS A 80 0.25 -10.34 2.70
N GLN A 81 -0.19 -11.41 3.37
CA GLN A 81 0.44 -11.91 4.60
C GLN A 81 1.93 -12.24 4.43
N ALA A 82 2.34 -12.81 3.29
CA ALA A 82 3.75 -13.12 3.03
C ALA A 82 4.62 -11.85 2.97
N VAL A 83 4.14 -10.81 2.28
CA VAL A 83 4.84 -9.52 2.16
C VAL A 83 4.92 -8.84 3.53
N LEU A 84 3.83 -8.86 4.29
CA LEU A 84 3.78 -8.31 5.64
C LEU A 84 4.82 -8.96 6.55
N MET A 85 4.91 -10.30 6.57
CA MET A 85 5.90 -11.01 7.37
C MET A 85 7.34 -10.68 6.96
N VAL A 86 7.61 -10.56 5.66
CA VAL A 86 8.93 -10.17 5.14
C VAL A 86 9.28 -8.75 5.57
N VAL A 87 8.38 -7.78 5.42
CA VAL A 87 8.62 -6.38 5.77
C VAL A 87 8.83 -6.20 7.27
N GLU A 88 8.01 -6.84 8.11
CA GLU A 88 8.19 -6.80 9.56
C GLU A 88 9.53 -7.43 9.99
N SER A 89 9.89 -8.58 9.42
CA SER A 89 11.15 -9.28 9.74
C SER A 89 12.38 -8.46 9.32
N ILE A 90 12.34 -7.89 8.11
CA ILE A 90 13.41 -7.02 7.60
C ILE A 90 13.47 -5.74 8.46
N GLY A 91 12.33 -5.13 8.78
CA GLY A 91 12.27 -3.95 9.63
C GLY A 91 12.91 -4.17 11.00
N LEU A 92 12.57 -5.28 11.66
CA LEU A 92 13.19 -5.66 12.93
C LEU A 92 14.70 -5.93 12.78
N GLY A 93 15.11 -6.69 11.76
CA GLY A 93 16.53 -6.98 11.48
C GLY A 93 17.35 -5.71 11.24
N LEU A 94 16.84 -4.77 10.45
CA LEU A 94 17.47 -3.48 10.20
C LEU A 94 17.53 -2.61 11.46
N SER A 95 16.50 -2.65 12.32
CA SER A 95 16.50 -1.91 13.58
C SER A 95 17.59 -2.40 14.53
N LEU A 96 17.78 -3.72 14.62
CA LEU A 96 18.87 -4.33 15.41
C LEU A 96 20.24 -3.98 14.83
N LEU A 97 20.37 -4.01 13.50
CA LEU A 97 21.59 -3.61 12.79
C LEU A 97 21.95 -2.14 13.09
N CYS A 98 20.95 -1.24 13.07
CA CYS A 98 21.11 0.15 13.47
C CYS A 98 21.55 0.29 14.93
N LEU A 99 20.90 -0.41 15.86
CA LEU A 99 21.21 -0.32 17.29
C LEU A 99 22.64 -0.77 17.58
N VAL A 100 23.06 -1.91 17.01
CA VAL A 100 24.45 -2.38 17.15
C VAL A 100 25.44 -1.36 16.59
N GLY A 101 25.18 -0.84 15.38
CA GLY A 101 26.02 0.19 14.77
C GLY A 101 26.14 1.46 15.62
N LEU A 102 25.01 1.96 16.14
CA LEU A 102 24.96 3.14 17.02
C LEU A 102 25.68 2.91 18.35
N VAL A 103 25.51 1.75 18.98
CA VAL A 103 26.21 1.40 20.22
C VAL A 103 27.71 1.37 19.99
N ILE A 104 28.18 0.77 18.89
CA ILE A 104 29.61 0.78 18.53
C ILE A 104 30.11 2.23 18.34
N LEU A 105 29.36 3.07 17.63
CA LEU A 105 29.72 4.48 17.43
C LEU A 105 29.72 5.29 18.73
N ALA A 106 28.77 5.02 19.63
CA ALA A 106 28.67 5.65 20.94
C ALA A 106 29.86 5.24 21.83
N VAL A 107 30.13 3.94 21.96
CA VAL A 107 31.28 3.41 22.72
C VAL A 107 32.58 3.97 22.16
N ARG A 108 32.76 3.95 20.84
CA ARG A 108 33.93 4.52 20.16
C ARG A 108 34.14 5.99 20.53
N ARG A 109 33.08 6.79 20.56
CA ARG A 109 33.13 8.21 20.90
C ARG A 109 33.42 8.46 22.38
N LEU A 110 32.89 7.60 23.26
CA LEU A 110 33.06 7.71 24.71
C LEU A 110 34.37 7.12 25.23
N THR A 111 35.07 6.28 24.48
CA THR A 111 36.30 5.60 24.96
C THR A 111 37.58 6.17 24.38
N SER A 112 37.56 6.71 23.16
CA SER A 112 38.76 7.23 22.51
C SER A 112 39.04 8.69 22.89
N SER A 113 40.20 8.93 23.51
CA SER A 113 40.65 10.27 23.92
C SER A 113 40.72 11.26 22.75
N LYS A 114 41.13 10.80 21.57
CA LYS A 114 41.19 11.61 20.33
C LYS A 114 39.81 12.09 19.88
N LEU A 115 38.79 11.25 20.04
CA LEU A 115 37.41 11.54 19.65
C LEU A 115 36.72 12.45 20.67
N GLN A 116 36.96 12.22 21.96
CA GLN A 116 36.44 13.08 23.03
C GLN A 116 36.90 14.53 22.86
N ALA A 117 38.16 14.76 22.45
CA ALA A 117 38.71 16.10 22.23
C ALA A 117 37.99 16.92 21.15
N VAL A 118 37.30 16.27 20.21
CA VAL A 118 36.58 16.94 19.09
C VAL A 118 35.07 16.71 19.13
N THR A 119 34.56 16.08 20.19
CA THR A 119 33.12 15.80 20.34
C THR A 119 32.42 16.97 20.99
N SER A 120 31.39 17.49 20.35
CA SER A 120 30.53 18.53 20.92
C SER A 120 29.43 17.94 21.81
N THR A 121 28.85 18.74 22.69
CA THR A 121 27.66 18.34 23.48
C THR A 121 26.50 17.94 22.58
N MET A 122 26.30 18.65 21.46
CA MET A 122 25.27 18.33 20.47
C MET A 122 25.48 16.99 19.78
N ASP A 123 26.73 16.53 19.59
CA ASP A 123 26.99 15.18 19.06
C ASP A 123 26.49 14.08 20.02
N LEU A 124 26.65 14.29 21.33
CA LEU A 124 26.15 13.35 22.35
C LEU A 124 24.62 13.36 22.42
N VAL A 125 24.00 14.54 22.37
CA VAL A 125 22.54 14.70 22.31
C VAL A 125 21.96 13.99 21.09
N VAL A 126 22.57 14.16 19.91
CA VAL A 126 22.10 13.47 18.69
C VAL A 126 22.26 11.97 18.79
N ILE A 127 23.40 11.46 19.29
CA ILE A 127 23.58 10.02 19.46
C ILE A 127 22.53 9.45 20.40
N LEU A 128 22.26 10.11 21.53
CA LEU A 128 21.23 9.69 22.47
C LEU A 128 19.84 9.72 21.85
N LEU A 129 19.51 10.82 21.15
CA LEU A 129 18.20 11.00 20.51
C LEU A 129 17.95 9.95 19.43
N VAL A 130 18.96 9.65 18.61
CA VAL A 130 18.86 8.64 17.55
C VAL A 130 18.81 7.23 18.13
N LEU A 131 19.58 6.94 19.17
CA LEU A 131 19.53 5.66 19.88
C LEU A 131 18.15 5.45 20.53
N LEU A 132 17.58 6.50 21.13
CA LEU A 132 16.21 6.49 21.65
C LEU A 132 15.18 6.26 20.53
N GLN A 133 15.29 6.99 19.41
CA GLN A 133 14.34 6.86 18.29
C GLN A 133 14.30 5.45 17.72
N VAL A 134 15.47 4.87 17.45
CA VAL A 134 15.58 3.51 16.90
C VAL A 134 15.18 2.47 17.95
N GLY A 135 15.55 2.67 19.22
CA GLY A 135 15.15 1.79 20.32
C GLY A 135 13.64 1.74 20.52
N LEU A 136 12.97 2.89 20.46
CA LEU A 136 11.50 2.96 20.48
C LEU A 136 10.89 2.27 19.25
N GLY A 137 11.48 2.44 18.06
CA GLY A 137 11.03 1.74 16.85
C GLY A 137 11.14 0.22 16.95
N ALA A 138 12.27 -0.28 17.47
CA ALA A 138 12.46 -1.71 17.73
C ALA A 138 11.47 -2.24 18.79
N ALA A 139 11.21 -1.46 19.83
CA ALA A 139 10.20 -1.80 20.84
C ALA A 139 8.79 -1.91 20.24
N ILE A 140 8.42 -1.01 19.31
CA ILE A 140 7.14 -1.11 18.58
C ILE A 140 7.11 -2.40 17.75
N ALA A 141 8.17 -2.72 17.00
CA ALA A 141 8.22 -3.94 16.20
C ALA A 141 8.04 -5.23 17.03
N VAL A 142 8.55 -5.25 18.27
CA VAL A 142 8.44 -6.42 19.18
C VAL A 142 7.10 -6.46 19.92
N HIS A 143 6.65 -5.33 20.48
CA HIS A 143 5.51 -5.28 21.41
C HIS A 143 4.19 -4.88 20.75
N CYS A 144 4.24 -4.15 19.64
CA CYS A 144 3.09 -3.65 18.89
C CYS A 144 3.15 -4.18 17.46
N LYS A 145 3.06 -5.52 17.34
CA LYS A 145 3.23 -6.26 16.08
C LYS A 145 2.35 -5.69 14.95
N TRP A 146 2.83 -5.90 13.72
CA TRP A 146 2.14 -5.51 12.49
C TRP A 146 2.04 -3.98 12.31
N GLY A 147 3.04 -3.26 12.81
CA GLY A 147 3.20 -1.80 12.66
C GLY A 147 2.97 -1.30 11.25
N SER A 148 3.51 -2.05 10.29
CA SER A 148 3.43 -1.72 8.87
C SER A 148 2.01 -1.83 8.29
N SER A 149 1.10 -2.63 8.86
CA SER A 149 -0.26 -2.78 8.33
C SER A 149 -1.22 -1.73 8.89
N TRP A 150 -1.17 -1.45 10.20
CA TRP A 150 -2.10 -0.51 10.84
C TRP A 150 -1.69 0.97 10.69
N CYS A 151 -0.44 1.27 10.30
CA CYS A 151 0.02 2.65 10.14
C CYS A 151 -0.77 3.43 9.09
N SER A 152 -1.22 2.78 8.00
CA SER A 152 -2.03 3.40 6.94
C SER A 152 -3.39 3.91 7.43
N GLY A 153 -3.94 3.33 8.51
CA GLY A 153 -5.23 3.73 9.08
C GLY A 153 -5.13 4.72 10.26
N THR A 154 -3.92 4.97 10.77
CA THR A 154 -3.71 5.73 12.02
C THR A 154 -2.61 6.79 11.87
N THR A 155 -1.34 6.41 11.95
CA THR A 155 -0.20 7.34 11.93
C THR A 155 -0.10 8.09 10.60
N THR A 156 -0.35 7.43 9.46
CA THR A 156 -0.29 8.08 8.15
C THR A 156 -1.35 9.18 7.98
N PRO A 157 -2.66 8.94 8.24
CA PRO A 157 -3.65 10.01 8.17
C PRO A 157 -3.41 11.11 9.22
N TYR A 158 -2.89 10.78 10.41
CA TYR A 158 -2.44 11.79 11.37
C TYR A 158 -1.35 12.70 10.76
N LEU A 159 -0.29 12.13 10.19
CA LEU A 159 0.79 12.92 9.57
C LEU A 159 0.24 13.81 8.45
N TRP A 160 -0.60 13.26 7.58
CA TRP A 160 -1.26 14.03 6.53
C TRP A 160 -2.11 15.19 7.10
N SER A 161 -2.84 14.97 8.19
CA SER A 161 -3.64 16.02 8.86
C SER A 161 -2.78 17.23 9.28
N ILE A 162 -1.54 17.00 9.71
CA ILE A 162 -0.58 18.07 10.03
C ILE A 162 -0.22 18.86 8.76
N PHE A 163 0.14 18.18 7.67
CA PHE A 163 0.51 18.82 6.39
C PHE A 163 -0.67 19.54 5.72
N SER A 164 -1.89 19.06 5.95
CA SER A 164 -3.14 19.68 5.48
C SER A 164 -3.60 20.86 6.34
N LEU A 165 -2.84 21.23 7.38
CA LEU A 165 -3.16 22.30 8.32
C LEU A 165 -4.49 22.08 9.07
N GLN A 166 -4.94 20.83 9.16
CA GLN A 166 -6.14 20.41 9.88
C GLN A 166 -5.78 19.25 10.82
N PRO A 167 -5.01 19.52 11.89
CA PRO A 167 -4.45 18.49 12.75
C PRO A 167 -5.56 17.70 13.45
N ASP A 168 -5.63 16.38 13.21
CA ASP A 168 -6.59 15.49 13.85
C ASP A 168 -5.87 14.46 14.72
N VAL A 169 -5.91 14.67 16.04
CA VAL A 169 -5.23 13.83 17.04
C VAL A 169 -5.98 12.51 17.28
N LYS A 170 -7.24 12.37 16.82
CA LYS A 170 -8.05 11.17 17.04
C LYS A 170 -7.39 9.90 16.51
N TYR A 171 -6.62 10.01 15.44
CA TYR A 171 -5.91 8.89 14.83
C TYR A 171 -4.81 8.28 15.72
N ILE A 172 -4.33 9.00 16.73
CA ILE A 172 -3.21 8.57 17.58
C ILE A 172 -3.53 8.58 19.07
N VAL A 173 -4.70 9.08 19.48
CA VAL A 173 -5.07 9.24 20.89
C VAL A 173 -5.15 7.91 21.64
N ASP A 174 -5.54 6.83 20.95
CA ASP A 174 -5.67 5.49 21.55
C ASP A 174 -4.42 4.61 21.37
N LEU A 175 -3.36 5.14 20.74
CA LEU A 175 -2.15 4.37 20.51
C LEU A 175 -1.35 4.13 21.81
N PRO A 176 -0.66 2.98 21.92
CA PRO A 176 0.22 2.69 23.06
C PRO A 176 1.25 3.80 23.29
N LEU A 177 1.65 3.99 24.55
CA LEU A 177 2.60 5.04 24.94
C LEU A 177 3.93 4.97 24.17
N VAL A 178 4.41 3.76 23.85
CA VAL A 178 5.65 3.56 23.09
C VAL A 178 5.55 4.16 21.68
N VAL A 179 4.40 4.02 21.02
CA VAL A 179 4.15 4.58 19.68
C VAL A 179 4.08 6.11 19.75
N LYS A 180 3.35 6.64 20.74
CA LYS A 180 3.28 8.09 21.01
C LYS A 180 4.66 8.69 21.28
N ALA A 181 5.48 8.02 22.10
CA ALA A 181 6.84 8.43 22.39
C ALA A 181 7.72 8.43 21.13
N HIS A 182 7.58 7.43 20.27
CA HIS A 182 8.32 7.37 18.98
C HIS A 182 7.95 8.52 18.04
N ILE A 183 6.66 8.90 17.98
CA ILE A 183 6.19 10.05 17.20
C ILE A 183 6.76 11.36 17.76
N VAL A 184 6.70 11.56 19.09
CA VAL A 184 7.24 12.77 19.75
C VAL A 184 8.76 12.87 19.55
N ALA A 185 9.48 11.75 19.70
CA ALA A 185 10.91 11.69 19.48
C ALA A 185 11.29 11.96 18.00
N ALA A 186 10.45 11.58 17.04
CA ALA A 186 10.63 11.94 15.63
C ALA A 186 10.53 13.45 15.40
N TRP A 187 9.58 14.14 16.04
CA TRP A 187 9.50 15.61 15.96
C TRP A 187 10.68 16.31 16.64
N ALA A 188 11.14 15.78 17.79
CA ALA A 188 12.36 16.27 18.43
C ALA A 188 13.60 16.06 17.54
N PHE A 189 13.68 14.93 16.83
CA PHE A 189 14.72 14.67 15.84
C PHE A 189 14.73 15.73 14.74
N LEU A 190 13.57 16.08 14.17
CA LEU A 190 13.44 17.15 13.17
C LEU A 190 13.93 18.52 13.67
N ILE A 191 13.59 18.89 14.91
CA ILE A 191 14.08 20.14 15.54
C ILE A 191 15.61 20.14 15.64
N ALA A 192 16.23 19.00 15.94
CA ALA A 192 17.67 18.89 16.12
C ALA A 192 18.48 18.97 14.81
N ILE A 193 17.85 18.76 13.64
CA ILE A 193 18.53 18.76 12.33
C ILE A 193 19.36 20.03 12.06
N PRO A 194 18.77 21.24 12.06
CA PRO A 194 19.50 22.47 11.73
C PRO A 194 20.63 22.81 12.69
N PHE A 195 20.60 22.31 13.93
CA PHE A 195 21.57 22.65 14.97
C PHE A 195 22.65 21.59 15.18
N SER A 196 22.64 20.51 14.40
CA SER A 196 23.54 19.37 14.63
C SER A 196 24.22 18.88 13.36
N ARG A 197 24.98 17.80 13.49
CA ARG A 197 25.58 17.11 12.35
C ARG A 197 24.54 16.48 11.42
N LEU A 198 23.30 16.26 11.87
CA LEU A 198 22.23 15.59 11.09
C LEU A 198 21.92 16.31 9.78
N ILE A 199 22.26 17.59 9.66
CA ILE A 199 22.11 18.38 8.44
C ILE A 199 22.75 17.73 7.19
N HIS A 200 23.76 16.87 7.36
CA HIS A 200 24.36 16.12 6.27
C HIS A 200 23.38 15.20 5.53
N MET A 201 22.23 14.85 6.13
CA MET A 201 21.20 14.05 5.46
C MET A 201 20.61 14.74 4.23
N PHE A 202 20.66 16.07 4.15
CA PHE A 202 20.20 16.83 2.99
C PHE A 202 21.30 17.00 1.93
N ALA A 203 22.53 16.55 2.21
CA ALA A 203 23.68 16.64 1.33
C ALA A 203 23.98 15.31 0.61
N VAL A 204 22.96 14.46 0.41
CA VAL A 204 23.15 13.19 -0.33
C VAL A 204 23.59 13.51 -1.75
N PRO A 205 24.75 13.02 -2.21
CA PRO A 205 25.35 13.44 -3.48
C PRO A 205 24.71 12.72 -4.67
N ILE A 206 23.40 12.84 -4.85
CA ILE A 206 22.66 12.22 -5.97
C ILE A 206 23.18 12.76 -7.32
N GLU A 207 23.50 14.06 -7.37
CA GLU A 207 24.06 14.71 -8.55
C GLU A 207 25.38 14.07 -9.02
N TYR A 208 26.16 13.47 -8.11
CA TYR A 208 27.43 12.83 -8.45
C TYR A 208 27.26 11.68 -9.46
N LEU A 209 26.11 11.00 -9.48
CA LEU A 209 25.83 9.93 -10.45
C LEU A 209 25.80 10.40 -11.90
N PHE A 210 25.53 11.70 -12.13
CA PHE A 210 25.40 12.30 -13.46
C PHE A 210 26.44 13.40 -13.70
N ARG A 211 27.25 13.73 -12.69
CA ARG A 211 28.23 14.81 -12.75
C ARG A 211 29.43 14.37 -13.59
N PRO A 212 29.89 15.19 -14.55
CA PRO A 212 31.13 14.93 -15.27
C PRO A 212 32.34 14.82 -14.32
N PRO A 213 33.34 13.97 -14.61
CA PRO A 213 34.49 13.76 -13.73
C PRO A 213 35.33 15.03 -13.54
N GLN A 214 35.32 15.93 -14.51
CA GLN A 214 36.02 17.21 -14.44
C GLN A 214 35.01 18.35 -14.40
N ASN A 215 35.04 19.14 -13.32
CA ASN A 215 34.28 20.38 -13.22
C ASN A 215 35.22 21.58 -13.33
N VAL A 216 35.11 22.34 -14.41
CA VAL A 216 35.92 23.54 -14.64
C VAL A 216 35.09 24.76 -14.22
N VAL A 217 35.50 25.40 -13.13
CA VAL A 217 34.91 26.66 -12.69
C VAL A 217 35.67 27.78 -13.39
N TRP A 218 35.07 28.33 -14.45
CA TRP A 218 35.63 29.45 -15.19
C TRP A 218 35.48 30.75 -14.38
N THR A 219 36.59 31.29 -13.89
CA THR A 219 36.64 32.68 -13.42
C THR A 219 36.86 33.59 -14.61
N ASN A 220 35.86 34.40 -14.98
CA ASN A 220 36.01 35.41 -16.01
C ASN A 220 36.81 36.60 -15.46
N PRO A 221 38.04 36.90 -15.94
CA PRO A 221 38.82 38.03 -15.45
C PRO A 221 38.12 39.39 -15.68
N ARG A 222 37.21 39.50 -16.67
CA ARG A 222 36.37 40.70 -16.82
C ARG A 222 35.43 40.93 -15.63
N LYS A 223 35.05 39.87 -14.91
CA LYS A 223 34.19 39.95 -13.71
C LYS A 223 34.98 40.29 -12.44
N LEU A 224 36.31 40.08 -12.47
CA LEU A 224 37.25 40.57 -11.47
C LEU A 224 37.63 42.04 -11.73
N GLN A 225 37.60 42.50 -12.99
CA GLN A 225 37.79 43.90 -13.38
C GLN A 225 36.50 44.75 -13.37
N SER A 226 35.33 44.14 -13.24
CA SER A 226 34.05 44.87 -13.21
C SER A 226 33.71 45.46 -11.84
N GLU A 227 34.61 45.38 -10.85
CA GLU A 227 34.40 46.03 -9.54
C GLU A 227 34.45 47.56 -9.60
N ASP A 228 34.91 48.16 -10.71
CA ASP A 228 34.93 49.62 -10.91
C ASP A 228 33.71 50.18 -11.68
N GLN A 229 32.66 49.39 -11.90
CA GLN A 229 31.37 49.99 -12.22
C GLN A 229 30.60 50.20 -10.92
N PRO A 230 30.20 51.44 -10.57
CA PRO A 230 29.39 51.68 -9.39
C PRO A 230 28.13 50.83 -9.53
N PHE A 231 28.02 49.82 -8.66
CA PHE A 231 26.87 48.95 -8.60
C PHE A 231 25.64 49.85 -8.45
N ALA A 232 24.85 49.98 -9.52
CA ALA A 232 23.60 50.71 -9.52
C ALA A 232 22.59 49.89 -8.72
N ALA A 233 22.74 49.93 -7.39
CA ALA A 233 21.99 49.13 -6.44
C ALA A 233 20.49 49.31 -6.62
N ASP A 234 20.06 50.50 -7.03
CA ASP A 234 18.67 50.83 -7.30
C ASP A 234 18.13 50.14 -8.55
N GLU A 235 18.97 49.91 -9.57
CA GLU A 235 18.55 49.23 -10.80
C GLU A 235 18.42 47.73 -10.60
N ALA A 236 19.41 47.12 -9.94
CA ALA A 236 19.36 45.71 -9.55
C ALA A 236 18.21 45.42 -8.58
N ARG A 237 17.94 46.33 -7.63
CA ARG A 237 16.81 46.22 -6.70
C ARG A 237 15.48 46.36 -7.42
N ARG A 238 15.35 47.27 -8.39
CA ARG A 238 14.14 47.47 -9.19
C ARG A 238 13.84 46.25 -10.06
N ASP A 239 14.86 45.68 -10.71
CA ASP A 239 14.69 44.50 -11.56
C ASP A 239 14.42 43.24 -10.72
N PHE A 240 15.06 43.10 -9.56
CA PHE A 240 14.73 42.06 -8.59
C PHE A 240 13.27 42.18 -8.10
N VAL A 241 12.82 43.39 -7.75
CA VAL A 241 11.43 43.63 -7.31
C VAL A 241 10.43 43.35 -8.43
N ARG A 242 10.74 43.75 -9.68
CA ARG A 242 9.88 43.46 -10.85
C ARG A 242 9.81 41.98 -11.17
N ALA A 243 10.95 41.28 -11.16
CA ALA A 243 10.99 39.84 -11.39
C ALA A 243 10.29 39.08 -10.26
N PHE A 244 10.53 39.47 -9.00
CA PHE A 244 9.88 38.89 -7.84
C PHE A 244 8.36 39.12 -7.85
N ALA A 245 7.91 40.34 -8.18
CA ALA A 245 6.49 40.65 -8.35
C ALA A 245 5.87 39.87 -9.51
N GLY A 246 6.56 39.74 -10.64
CA GLY A 246 6.10 38.96 -11.79
C GLY A 246 5.97 37.47 -11.48
N ILE A 247 6.94 36.89 -10.78
CA ILE A 247 6.90 35.49 -10.33
C ILE A 247 5.81 35.29 -9.27
N LEU A 248 5.66 36.22 -8.32
CA LEU A 248 4.60 36.15 -7.32
C LEU A 248 3.21 36.23 -7.96
N VAL A 249 2.99 37.19 -8.86
CA VAL A 249 1.70 37.37 -9.53
C VAL A 249 1.41 36.19 -10.46
N GLY A 250 2.39 35.75 -11.25
CA GLY A 250 2.25 34.57 -12.11
C GLY A 250 2.00 33.29 -11.31
N GLY A 251 2.73 33.09 -10.23
CA GLY A 251 2.54 31.97 -9.29
C GLY A 251 1.18 32.04 -8.59
N LEU A 252 0.75 33.22 -8.16
CA LEU A 252 -0.57 33.42 -7.54
C LEU A 252 -1.68 33.10 -8.53
N LEU A 253 -1.62 33.62 -9.77
CA LEU A 253 -2.64 33.37 -10.79
C LEU A 253 -2.71 31.90 -11.21
N LEU A 254 -1.57 31.23 -11.37
CA LEU A 254 -1.52 29.79 -11.64
C LEU A 254 -2.03 28.98 -10.45
N SER A 255 -1.70 29.39 -9.22
CA SER A 255 -2.19 28.72 -8.02
C SER A 255 -3.71 28.88 -7.90
N VAL A 256 -4.30 30.06 -8.06
CA VAL A 256 -5.76 30.28 -7.95
C VAL A 256 -6.55 29.38 -8.91
N GLY A 257 -6.07 29.14 -10.13
CA GLY A 257 -6.76 28.30 -11.11
C GLY A 257 -6.57 26.79 -10.93
N THR A 258 -5.48 26.35 -10.28
CA THR A 258 -5.16 24.93 -10.10
C THR A 258 -5.34 24.44 -8.67
N PHE A 259 -5.44 25.35 -7.70
CA PHE A 259 -5.57 25.03 -6.29
C PHE A 259 -6.79 24.16 -6.06
N ASP A 260 -7.94 24.51 -6.64
CA ASP A 260 -9.18 23.76 -6.45
C ASP A 260 -9.10 22.32 -6.99
N LYS A 261 -8.40 22.11 -8.12
CA LYS A 261 -8.18 20.77 -8.69
C LYS A 261 -7.19 19.94 -7.89
N VAL A 262 -6.10 20.56 -7.41
CA VAL A 262 -5.13 19.88 -6.55
C VAL A 262 -5.76 19.54 -5.20
N PHE A 263 -6.52 20.47 -4.63
CA PHE A 263 -7.18 20.27 -3.34
C PHE A 263 -8.27 19.18 -3.45
N SER A 264 -9.09 19.20 -4.49
CA SER A 264 -10.10 18.15 -4.70
C SER A 264 -9.51 16.78 -4.99
N PHE A 265 -8.35 16.70 -5.65
CA PHE A 265 -7.64 15.43 -5.87
C PHE A 265 -7.12 14.80 -4.57
N PHE A 266 -6.56 15.59 -3.66
CA PHE A 266 -6.00 15.08 -2.39
C PHE A 266 -7.02 14.98 -1.26
N PHE A 267 -8.03 15.86 -1.21
CA PHE A 267 -8.95 16.01 -0.07
C PHE A 267 -10.38 15.57 -0.38
N GLY A 268 -10.67 15.15 -1.62
CA GLY A 268 -12.02 14.85 -2.08
C GLY A 268 -12.84 16.12 -2.33
N PRO A 269 -14.01 15.99 -2.99
CA PRO A 269 -14.89 17.12 -3.28
C PRO A 269 -15.50 17.67 -1.98
N ARG A 270 -15.56 19.00 -1.86
CA ARG A 270 -16.33 19.67 -0.80
C ARG A 270 -17.80 19.60 -1.15
N LEU A 271 -18.47 18.56 -0.69
CA LEU A 271 -19.91 18.37 -0.90
C LEU A 271 -20.69 19.35 0.00
N GLY A 272 -21.67 20.03 -0.57
CA GLY A 272 -22.68 20.75 0.22
C GLY A 272 -23.51 19.78 1.05
N ARG A 273 -24.19 20.24 2.10
CA ARG A 273 -24.98 19.37 3.00
C ARG A 273 -26.02 18.51 2.27
N LYS A 274 -26.61 19.01 1.18
CA LYS A 274 -27.52 18.23 0.33
C LYS A 274 -26.80 17.13 -0.45
N GLU A 275 -25.68 17.46 -1.09
CA GLU A 275 -24.86 16.52 -1.85
C GLU A 275 -24.22 15.46 -0.95
N GLU A 276 -23.85 15.83 0.28
CA GLU A 276 -23.38 14.89 1.30
C GLU A 276 -24.49 13.93 1.72
N THR A 277 -25.72 14.41 1.87
CA THR A 277 -26.88 13.55 2.19
C THR A 277 -27.15 12.58 1.05
N GLU A 278 -27.19 13.05 -0.19
CA GLU A 278 -27.38 12.21 -1.39
C GLU A 278 -26.24 11.19 -1.55
N PHE A 279 -25.00 11.60 -1.30
CA PHE A 279 -23.85 10.70 -1.32
C PHE A 279 -23.94 9.63 -0.21
N MET A 280 -24.38 10.02 0.99
CA MET A 280 -24.58 9.09 2.10
C MET A 280 -25.74 8.13 1.83
N GLU A 281 -26.82 8.58 1.20
CA GLU A 281 -27.94 7.74 0.75
C GLU A 281 -27.47 6.71 -0.28
N LEU A 282 -26.73 7.13 -1.31
CA LEU A 282 -26.11 6.23 -2.28
C LEU A 282 -25.15 5.23 -1.62
N LYS A 283 -24.38 5.69 -0.62
CA LYS A 283 -23.49 4.82 0.16
C LYS A 283 -24.27 3.82 1.00
N MET A 284 -25.38 4.23 1.61
CA MET A 284 -26.30 3.36 2.35
C MET A 284 -26.92 2.32 1.44
N GLU A 285 -27.39 2.71 0.25
CA GLU A 285 -27.95 1.79 -0.75
C GLU A 285 -26.93 0.74 -1.18
N ARG A 286 -25.68 1.16 -1.48
CA ARG A 286 -24.60 0.22 -1.81
C ARG A 286 -24.24 -0.71 -0.65
N LEU A 287 -24.20 -0.18 0.56
CA LEU A 287 -23.96 -0.99 1.77
C LEU A 287 -25.07 -2.01 1.96
N GLN A 288 -26.33 -1.60 1.77
CA GLN A 288 -27.47 -2.48 1.90
C GLN A 288 -27.46 -3.58 0.82
N ALA A 289 -27.16 -3.24 -0.43
CA ALA A 289 -26.94 -4.23 -1.48
C ALA A 289 -25.80 -5.21 -1.15
N THR A 290 -24.72 -4.74 -0.51
CA THR A 290 -23.61 -5.59 -0.07
C THR A 290 -24.03 -6.52 1.08
N VAL A 291 -24.83 -6.02 2.03
CA VAL A 291 -25.39 -6.81 3.14
C VAL A 291 -26.34 -7.87 2.60
N ASP A 292 -27.22 -7.51 1.67
CA ASP A 292 -28.17 -8.43 1.04
C ASP A 292 -27.44 -9.52 0.25
N GLN A 293 -26.38 -9.17 -0.49
CA GLN A 293 -25.52 -10.14 -1.15
C GLN A 293 -24.87 -11.10 -0.15
N ARG A 294 -24.30 -10.60 0.95
CA ARG A 294 -23.69 -11.46 1.98
C ARG A 294 -24.71 -12.34 2.70
N LYS A 295 -25.93 -11.84 2.90
CA LYS A 295 -27.02 -12.64 3.46
C LYS A 295 -27.36 -13.82 2.53
N LEU A 296 -27.46 -13.57 1.23
CA LEU A 296 -27.68 -14.63 0.23
C LEU A 296 -26.53 -15.64 0.20
N GLU A 297 -25.28 -15.18 0.29
CA GLU A 297 -24.13 -16.08 0.41
C GLU A 297 -24.21 -16.97 1.63
N LEU A 298 -24.53 -16.41 2.81
CA LEU A 298 -24.69 -17.17 4.04
C LEU A 298 -25.83 -18.17 3.95
N GLU A 299 -26.98 -17.79 3.38
CA GLU A 299 -28.12 -18.68 3.15
C GLU A 299 -27.73 -19.85 2.23
N ARG A 300 -26.94 -19.59 1.17
CA ARG A 300 -26.43 -20.62 0.26
C ARG A 300 -25.40 -21.53 0.93
N HIS A 301 -24.46 -20.97 1.67
CA HIS A 301 -23.50 -21.74 2.45
C HIS A 301 -24.16 -22.50 3.60
N ALA A 302 -25.33 -22.11 4.09
CA ALA A 302 -26.09 -22.89 5.07
C ALA A 302 -26.88 -24.05 4.43
N ALA A 303 -27.28 -23.92 3.16
CA ALA A 303 -27.98 -24.96 2.44
C ALA A 303 -27.05 -26.15 2.11
N ASN A 304 -27.57 -27.38 2.26
CA ASN A 304 -26.86 -28.59 1.85
C ASN A 304 -27.05 -28.91 0.35
N TYR A 305 -28.16 -28.44 -0.23
CA TYR A 305 -28.53 -28.64 -1.62
C TYR A 305 -29.12 -27.35 -2.18
N ILE A 306 -28.71 -26.96 -3.38
CA ILE A 306 -29.28 -25.81 -4.09
C ILE A 306 -29.90 -26.29 -5.39
N LEU A 307 -31.18 -25.96 -5.60
CA LEU A 307 -31.94 -26.35 -6.79
C LEU A 307 -31.42 -25.65 -8.04
N VAL A 308 -31.14 -26.42 -9.09
CA VAL A 308 -30.74 -25.94 -10.42
C VAL A 308 -31.95 -25.90 -11.37
N GLY A 309 -32.79 -26.93 -11.33
CA GLY A 309 -33.97 -27.03 -12.18
C GLY A 309 -34.51 -28.46 -12.28
N SER A 310 -35.50 -28.68 -13.14
CA SER A 310 -35.94 -30.02 -13.51
C SER A 310 -34.94 -30.67 -14.47
N LEU A 311 -34.77 -31.99 -14.39
CA LEU A 311 -33.95 -32.75 -15.34
C LEU A 311 -34.50 -32.65 -16.77
N SER A 312 -35.83 -32.48 -16.92
CA SER A 312 -36.51 -32.25 -18.19
C SER A 312 -36.18 -30.90 -18.84
N ASP A 313 -35.79 -29.90 -18.03
CA ASP A 313 -35.54 -28.53 -18.50
C ASP A 313 -34.11 -28.34 -19.04
N LEU A 314 -33.26 -29.35 -18.88
CA LEU A 314 -31.88 -29.31 -19.34
C LEU A 314 -31.81 -29.74 -20.80
N ASP A 315 -31.09 -28.94 -21.59
CA ASP A 315 -30.86 -29.18 -23.00
C ASP A 315 -29.38 -29.51 -23.26
N ALA A 316 -29.11 -30.22 -24.36
CA ALA A 316 -27.76 -30.62 -24.74
C ALA A 316 -26.98 -29.51 -25.46
N GLU A 317 -27.69 -28.61 -26.15
CA GLU A 317 -27.11 -27.55 -26.98
C GLU A 317 -27.14 -26.18 -26.29
N THR A 318 -28.15 -25.93 -25.45
CA THR A 318 -28.32 -24.67 -24.73
C THR A 318 -28.32 -24.87 -23.23
N GLY A 319 -27.24 -24.46 -22.57
CA GLY A 319 -27.08 -24.59 -21.13
C GLY A 319 -27.93 -23.58 -20.33
N LYS A 320 -28.39 -24.01 -19.16
CA LYS A 320 -29.13 -23.16 -18.21
C LYS A 320 -28.16 -22.53 -17.21
N TYR A 321 -28.13 -21.21 -17.13
CA TYR A 321 -27.35 -20.51 -16.11
C TYR A 321 -27.97 -20.70 -14.73
N PHE A 322 -27.12 -20.92 -13.74
CA PHE A 322 -27.46 -20.89 -12.33
C PHE A 322 -26.27 -20.33 -11.53
N ILE A 323 -26.47 -20.12 -10.23
CA ILE A 323 -25.43 -19.62 -9.32
C ILE A 323 -24.98 -20.75 -8.40
N ASP A 324 -23.68 -20.91 -8.18
CA ASP A 324 -23.13 -21.94 -7.28
C ASP A 324 -23.17 -21.52 -5.79
N TYR A 325 -22.46 -22.24 -4.93
CA TYR A 325 -22.34 -21.91 -3.49
C TYR A 325 -21.56 -20.62 -3.24
N ASN A 326 -20.56 -20.33 -4.09
CA ASN A 326 -19.64 -19.19 -3.95
C ASN A 326 -20.14 -17.94 -4.70
N MET A 327 -21.44 -17.88 -5.02
CA MET A 327 -22.06 -16.83 -5.84
C MET A 327 -21.43 -16.66 -7.23
N GLN A 328 -20.85 -17.72 -7.78
CA GLN A 328 -20.27 -17.72 -9.12
C GLN A 328 -21.28 -18.27 -10.13
N PRO A 329 -21.29 -17.75 -11.36
CA PRO A 329 -22.16 -18.27 -12.40
C PRO A 329 -21.67 -19.66 -12.82
N ALA A 330 -22.62 -20.55 -13.04
CA ALA A 330 -22.44 -21.92 -13.51
C ALA A 330 -23.47 -22.25 -14.59
N ILE A 331 -23.21 -23.27 -15.38
CA ILE A 331 -24.06 -23.69 -16.49
C ILE A 331 -24.40 -25.17 -16.35
N ALA A 332 -25.67 -25.50 -16.54
CA ALA A 332 -26.20 -26.85 -16.52
C ALA A 332 -26.60 -27.29 -17.93
N PHE A 333 -26.06 -28.42 -18.37
CA PHE A 333 -26.39 -29.07 -19.65
C PHE A 333 -26.97 -30.46 -19.40
N LYS A 334 -27.61 -31.02 -20.42
CA LYS A 334 -27.95 -32.45 -20.49
C LYS A 334 -26.86 -33.20 -21.23
N GLY A 335 -26.18 -34.12 -20.55
CA GLY A 335 -25.17 -34.99 -21.12
C GLY A 335 -25.75 -35.96 -22.15
N LYS A 336 -24.87 -36.54 -22.98
CA LYS A 336 -25.25 -37.54 -24.02
C LYS A 336 -25.83 -38.83 -23.41
N ASP A 337 -25.48 -39.12 -22.17
CA ASP A 337 -25.99 -40.20 -21.33
C ASP A 337 -27.36 -39.88 -20.70
N GLY A 338 -27.91 -38.69 -20.95
CA GLY A 338 -29.17 -38.21 -20.37
C GLY A 338 -29.04 -37.68 -18.95
N MET A 339 -27.83 -37.66 -18.39
CA MET A 339 -27.54 -37.20 -17.02
C MET A 339 -27.11 -35.73 -17.03
N PRO A 340 -27.28 -34.98 -15.93
CA PRO A 340 -26.90 -33.57 -15.88
C PRO A 340 -25.37 -33.41 -15.92
N LEU A 341 -24.93 -32.37 -16.63
CA LEU A 341 -23.53 -31.96 -16.72
C LEU A 341 -23.43 -30.51 -16.25
N LEU A 342 -22.86 -30.31 -15.07
CA LEU A 342 -22.72 -29.00 -14.44
C LEU A 342 -21.27 -28.53 -14.50
N ILE A 343 -21.06 -27.31 -14.96
CA ILE A 343 -19.74 -26.73 -15.22
C ILE A 343 -19.75 -25.25 -14.81
N SER A 344 -18.65 -24.76 -14.23
CA SER A 344 -18.52 -23.34 -13.90
C SER A 344 -18.60 -22.47 -15.16
N ALA A 345 -19.35 -21.37 -15.09
CA ALA A 345 -19.42 -20.40 -16.17
C ALA A 345 -18.30 -19.36 -16.07
N LYS A 346 -17.43 -19.44 -15.07
CA LYS A 346 -16.37 -18.46 -14.82
C LYS A 346 -15.10 -18.85 -15.58
N CYS A 347 -14.75 -18.09 -16.61
CA CYS A 347 -13.54 -18.30 -17.38
C CYS A 347 -12.29 -18.28 -16.48
N THR A 348 -11.44 -19.31 -16.60
CA THR A 348 -10.19 -19.47 -15.84
C THR A 348 -9.08 -18.47 -16.20
N HIS A 349 -9.27 -17.62 -17.22
CA HIS A 349 -8.31 -16.57 -17.57
C HIS A 349 -8.46 -15.32 -16.67
N LEU A 350 -9.59 -14.60 -16.77
CA LEU A 350 -9.86 -13.35 -16.05
C LEU A 350 -11.27 -13.29 -15.45
N GLY A 351 -12.00 -14.41 -15.41
CA GLY A 351 -13.29 -14.50 -14.72
C GLY A 351 -14.53 -14.04 -15.50
N CYS A 352 -14.42 -13.73 -16.80
CA CYS A 352 -15.59 -13.45 -17.64
C CYS A 352 -16.58 -14.63 -17.64
N THR A 353 -17.88 -14.34 -17.71
CA THR A 353 -18.91 -15.37 -17.89
C THR A 353 -18.84 -15.94 -19.31
N VAL A 354 -18.66 -17.25 -19.42
CA VAL A 354 -18.67 -17.97 -20.71
C VAL A 354 -20.10 -18.14 -21.23
N GLY A 355 -20.25 -18.21 -22.55
CA GLY A 355 -21.54 -18.43 -23.21
C GLY A 355 -22.14 -19.80 -22.89
N ASN A 356 -23.45 -19.92 -23.06
CA ASN A 356 -24.21 -21.15 -22.78
C ASN A 356 -24.59 -21.97 -24.02
N LYS A 357 -24.26 -21.49 -25.23
CA LYS A 357 -24.53 -22.23 -26.46
C LYS A 357 -23.33 -23.08 -26.82
N VAL A 358 -23.59 -24.37 -27.04
CA VAL A 358 -22.60 -25.34 -27.49
C VAL A 358 -22.46 -25.22 -29.00
N ASP A 359 -21.22 -25.19 -29.50
CA ASP A 359 -20.91 -25.21 -30.93
C ASP A 359 -20.97 -26.64 -31.51
N GLU A 360 -20.78 -26.76 -32.82
CA GLU A 360 -20.78 -28.06 -33.53
C GLU A 360 -19.71 -29.05 -33.01
N ASN A 361 -18.70 -28.55 -32.32
CA ASN A 361 -17.60 -29.33 -31.76
C ASN A 361 -17.78 -29.64 -30.26
N GLY A 362 -18.92 -29.30 -29.65
CA GLY A 362 -19.16 -29.55 -28.22
C GLY A 362 -18.49 -28.52 -27.30
N LYS A 363 -18.17 -27.32 -27.79
CA LYS A 363 -17.47 -26.28 -27.03
C LYS A 363 -18.32 -25.04 -26.77
N ILE A 364 -17.99 -24.32 -25.71
CA ILE A 364 -18.61 -23.04 -25.33
C ILE A 364 -17.59 -21.90 -25.43
N LEU A 365 -18.04 -20.74 -25.91
CA LEU A 365 -17.21 -19.57 -26.17
C LEU A 365 -17.15 -18.62 -24.97
N CYS A 366 -15.94 -18.21 -24.59
CA CYS A 366 -15.70 -17.03 -23.79
C CYS A 366 -15.54 -15.78 -24.69
N PRO A 367 -16.44 -14.79 -24.61
CA PRO A 367 -16.47 -13.66 -25.55
C PRO A 367 -15.31 -12.67 -25.37
N CYS A 368 -14.60 -12.68 -24.24
CA CYS A 368 -13.58 -11.67 -23.91
C CYS A 368 -12.32 -11.78 -24.80
N HIS A 369 -11.76 -12.99 -24.92
CA HIS A 369 -10.54 -13.25 -25.70
C HIS A 369 -10.63 -14.55 -26.50
N VAL A 370 -11.85 -14.94 -26.86
CA VAL A 370 -12.15 -16.04 -27.79
C VAL A 370 -11.55 -17.40 -27.34
N SER A 371 -11.65 -17.70 -26.05
CA SER A 371 -11.31 -19.03 -25.53
C SER A 371 -12.52 -19.95 -25.66
N TYR A 372 -12.33 -21.11 -26.26
CA TYR A 372 -13.35 -22.15 -26.35
C TYR A 372 -13.06 -23.24 -25.34
N PHE A 373 -14.07 -23.65 -24.59
CA PHE A 373 -13.96 -24.71 -23.59
C PHE A 373 -14.83 -25.90 -23.99
N ASP A 374 -14.27 -27.09 -23.97
CA ASP A 374 -15.02 -28.33 -24.17
C ASP A 374 -15.96 -28.58 -22.98
N ILE A 375 -17.25 -28.86 -23.21
CA ILE A 375 -18.21 -29.03 -22.10
C ILE A 375 -17.97 -30.30 -21.28
N GLN A 376 -17.42 -31.35 -21.89
CA GLN A 376 -17.20 -32.64 -21.22
C GLN A 376 -15.96 -32.62 -20.35
N THR A 377 -14.87 -32.05 -20.86
CA THR A 377 -13.57 -32.03 -20.16
C THR A 377 -13.28 -30.70 -19.46
N GLY A 378 -13.99 -29.64 -19.81
CA GLY A 378 -13.71 -28.28 -19.37
C GLY A 378 -12.49 -27.68 -20.05
N ALA A 379 -11.75 -28.42 -20.88
CA ALA A 379 -10.44 -28.02 -21.38
C ALA A 379 -10.52 -26.86 -22.38
N PRO A 380 -9.66 -25.83 -22.25
CA PRO A 380 -9.55 -24.77 -23.24
C PRO A 380 -8.91 -25.29 -24.55
N ASN A 381 -9.16 -24.61 -25.66
CA ASN A 381 -8.48 -24.88 -26.93
C ASN A 381 -6.99 -24.49 -26.91
N ASP A 382 -6.20 -25.18 -27.73
CA ASP A 382 -4.77 -24.88 -27.87
C ASP A 382 -4.52 -23.44 -28.32
N GLY A 383 -3.53 -22.79 -27.70
CA GLY A 383 -3.20 -21.39 -27.96
C GLY A 383 -4.11 -20.37 -27.29
N ALA A 384 -5.16 -20.79 -26.56
CA ALA A 384 -6.04 -19.87 -25.83
C ALA A 384 -5.32 -19.17 -24.66
N PRO A 385 -5.76 -17.96 -24.28
CA PRO A 385 -5.31 -17.30 -23.06
C PRO A 385 -5.60 -18.09 -21.77
N ALA A 386 -6.74 -18.79 -21.69
CA ALA A 386 -7.05 -19.68 -20.60
C ALA A 386 -6.16 -20.94 -20.64
N LYS A 387 -5.52 -21.28 -19.51
CA LYS A 387 -4.63 -22.46 -19.40
C LYS A 387 -5.20 -23.60 -18.56
N GLU A 388 -6.23 -23.32 -17.77
CA GLU A 388 -6.85 -24.30 -16.88
C GLU A 388 -8.26 -24.66 -17.37
N PRO A 389 -8.71 -25.91 -17.18
CA PRO A 389 -10.06 -26.33 -17.53
C PRO A 389 -11.10 -25.67 -16.62
N LEU A 390 -12.30 -25.45 -17.16
CA LEU A 390 -13.45 -25.06 -16.36
C LEU A 390 -13.82 -26.21 -15.40
N PRO A 391 -13.96 -25.94 -14.09
CA PRO A 391 -14.26 -26.99 -13.13
C PRO A 391 -15.71 -27.48 -13.28
N HIS A 392 -15.88 -28.80 -13.25
CA HIS A 392 -17.18 -29.44 -13.11
C HIS A 392 -17.69 -29.35 -11.67
N LEU A 393 -19.01 -29.23 -11.55
CA LEU A 393 -19.69 -29.15 -10.26
C LEU A 393 -20.38 -30.50 -9.97
N GLY A 394 -20.30 -30.93 -8.71
CA GLY A 394 -21.02 -32.11 -8.24
C GLY A 394 -22.52 -31.86 -8.21
N TRP A 395 -23.29 -32.89 -8.49
CA TRP A 395 -24.75 -32.81 -8.57
C TRP A 395 -25.44 -34.01 -7.94
N VAL A 396 -26.69 -33.79 -7.55
CA VAL A 396 -27.58 -34.80 -6.98
C VAL A 396 -28.96 -34.65 -7.63
N ILE A 397 -29.53 -35.77 -8.04
CA ILE A 397 -30.90 -35.85 -8.55
C ILE A 397 -31.78 -36.39 -7.42
N MET A 398 -32.87 -35.68 -7.14
CA MET A 398 -33.85 -36.11 -6.14
C MET A 398 -35.25 -36.19 -6.76
N ASP A 399 -36.07 -37.10 -6.21
CA ASP A 399 -37.50 -37.15 -6.50
C ASP A 399 -38.26 -36.02 -5.75
N GLU A 400 -39.57 -35.91 -6.00
CA GLU A 400 -40.44 -34.92 -5.33
C GLU A 400 -40.54 -35.11 -3.81
N ARG A 401 -40.17 -36.30 -3.31
CA ARG A 401 -40.18 -36.66 -1.89
C ARG A 401 -38.82 -36.41 -1.22
N GLY A 402 -37.83 -35.91 -1.95
CA GLY A 402 -36.48 -35.63 -1.47
C GLY A 402 -35.58 -36.86 -1.37
N LYS A 403 -35.95 -38.00 -1.98
CA LYS A 403 -35.12 -39.19 -2.04
C LYS A 403 -34.07 -39.02 -3.14
N VAL A 404 -32.80 -39.23 -2.80
CA VAL A 404 -31.68 -39.22 -3.76
C VAL A 404 -31.83 -40.42 -4.71
N LEU A 405 -31.90 -40.13 -6.02
CA LEU A 405 -31.99 -41.13 -7.08
C LEU A 405 -30.61 -41.42 -7.70
N SER A 406 -29.83 -40.38 -7.95
CA SER A 406 -28.48 -40.47 -8.50
C SER A 406 -27.65 -39.27 -8.09
N SER A 407 -26.33 -39.43 -7.98
CA SER A 407 -25.40 -38.36 -7.63
C SER A 407 -24.06 -38.54 -8.34
N ARG A 408 -23.37 -37.42 -8.55
CA ARG A 408 -22.00 -37.39 -9.04
C ARG A 408 -21.21 -36.35 -8.27
N ASP A 409 -20.05 -36.75 -7.76
CA ASP A 409 -19.09 -35.82 -7.14
C ASP A 409 -18.23 -35.14 -8.23
N GLN A 410 -17.57 -34.02 -7.91
CA GLN A 410 -16.85 -33.18 -8.89
C GLN A 410 -15.84 -33.94 -9.76
N LYS A 411 -15.23 -35.02 -9.24
CA LYS A 411 -14.30 -35.90 -9.96
C LYS A 411 -14.70 -37.39 -9.90
N GLY A 412 -15.87 -37.70 -9.36
CA GLY A 412 -16.32 -39.06 -9.12
C GLY A 412 -17.13 -39.66 -10.27
N ASP A 413 -17.29 -40.98 -10.22
CA ASP A 413 -18.21 -41.72 -11.08
C ASP A 413 -19.67 -41.48 -10.68
N ILE A 414 -20.58 -41.66 -11.62
CA ILE A 414 -22.02 -41.56 -11.38
C ILE A 414 -22.44 -42.70 -10.45
N GLN A 415 -23.09 -42.36 -9.34
CA GLN A 415 -23.66 -43.30 -8.39
C GLN A 415 -25.18 -43.32 -8.52
N GLY A 416 -25.78 -44.51 -8.61
CA GLY A 416 -27.22 -44.70 -8.78
C GLY A 416 -27.72 -44.53 -10.22
N ALA A 417 -29.02 -44.73 -10.43
CA ALA A 417 -29.67 -44.62 -11.72
C ALA A 417 -31.06 -44.00 -11.55
N VAL A 418 -31.47 -43.15 -12.49
CA VAL A 418 -32.80 -42.53 -12.48
C VAL A 418 -33.79 -43.49 -13.14
N PRO A 419 -34.78 -44.03 -12.41
CA PRO A 419 -35.80 -44.89 -13.01
C PRO A 419 -36.59 -44.15 -14.09
N PRO A 420 -36.98 -44.80 -15.21
CA PRO A 420 -37.71 -44.16 -16.31
C PRO A 420 -38.97 -43.40 -15.86
N GLU A 421 -39.69 -43.94 -14.87
CA GLU A 421 -40.89 -43.35 -14.29
C GLU A 421 -40.64 -42.04 -13.51
N CYS A 422 -39.40 -41.78 -13.07
CA CYS A 422 -39.05 -40.59 -12.29
C CYS A 422 -38.37 -39.49 -13.11
N GLN A 423 -38.05 -39.73 -14.39
CA GLN A 423 -37.30 -38.77 -15.21
C GLN A 423 -38.03 -37.43 -15.42
N ALA A 424 -39.36 -37.46 -15.51
CA ALA A 424 -40.17 -36.26 -15.75
C ALA A 424 -40.33 -35.37 -14.51
N THR A 425 -40.17 -35.92 -13.30
CA THR A 425 -40.34 -35.21 -12.03
C THR A 425 -39.03 -35.04 -11.25
N ALA A 426 -37.94 -35.60 -11.75
CA ALA A 426 -36.61 -35.52 -11.17
C ALA A 426 -36.07 -34.07 -11.18
N ARG A 427 -35.59 -33.62 -10.02
CA ARG A 427 -34.97 -32.29 -9.87
C ARG A 427 -33.47 -32.41 -9.64
N VAL A 428 -32.72 -31.52 -10.27
CA VAL A 428 -31.25 -31.45 -10.19
C VAL A 428 -30.85 -30.41 -9.15
N TYR A 429 -29.96 -30.81 -8.25
CA TYR A 429 -29.39 -29.97 -7.20
C TYR A 429 -27.86 -30.02 -7.28
N ILE A 430 -27.20 -28.93 -6.87
CA ILE A 430 -25.77 -28.99 -6.52
C ILE A 430 -25.61 -29.39 -5.07
N ALA A 431 -24.64 -30.25 -4.78
CA ALA A 431 -24.29 -30.67 -3.43
C ALA A 431 -22.91 -30.10 -3.05
N LYS A 432 -22.71 -29.84 -1.75
CA LYS A 432 -21.37 -29.53 -1.24
C LYS A 432 -20.46 -30.76 -1.38
N GLY A 433 -19.24 -30.56 -1.86
CA GLY A 433 -18.23 -31.62 -1.88
C GLY A 433 -17.87 -32.07 -0.47
N GLN A 434 -17.55 -33.34 -0.27
CA GLN A 434 -17.21 -33.90 1.06
C GLN A 434 -15.93 -33.31 1.69
N GLU A 435 -15.14 -32.52 0.95
CA GLU A 435 -13.91 -31.88 1.43
C GLU A 435 -14.11 -30.56 2.20
N GLU A 436 -15.30 -29.96 2.20
CA GLU A 436 -15.56 -28.65 2.86
C GLU A 436 -16.22 -28.76 4.25
N THR A 437 -16.40 -29.98 4.79
CA THR A 437 -17.00 -30.24 6.11
C THR A 437 -15.97 -30.54 7.22
N THR A 438 -14.75 -29.97 7.13
CA THR A 438 -13.73 -30.03 8.21
C THR A 438 -13.34 -28.66 8.72
#